data_AF-A0A1E5ISQ8-F1
#
_entry.id   AF-A0A1E5ISQ8-F1
#
_cell.length_a   1.000
_cell.length_b   1.000
_cell.length_c   1.000
_cell.angle_alpha   90.00
_cell.angle_beta   90.00
_cell.angle_gamma   90.00
#
_symmetry.space_group_name_H-M   'P 1'
#
loop_
_entity.id
_entity.type
_entity.pdbx_description
1 polymer ?
#
loop_
_entity_poly.entity_id
_entity_poly.type
_entity_poly.pdbx_seq_one_letter_code
_entity_poly.pdbx_strand_id
1 'polypeptide(L)'
;MMKYLWKVLLVSWVMSISTMARAAESDVNVTDPYVMVETVANNTFARFHQDIDTIKRDPDHLKVIVSQELMPYIDYKYASYKVMGTYLRQSTPEQRERFSEAFKNYLIATYAQAFTEYTNQAVEFAPAKSFAQEKMVDVNVQIIEQGRPPIKLQFRVRRLKDDTWKAFDLVAEGVSLLSSKGAEISNLIRQNGIDSVIEELENHISSHISLESQGTKR
;
A
#
# COMPACT_ATOMS: atom_id res chain seq x y z
N MET A 1 35.76 -15.95 -75.48
CA MET A 1 36.63 -15.01 -74.73
C MET A 1 35.86 -14.60 -73.48
N MET A 2 36.22 -15.04 -72.28
CA MET A 2 37.37 -14.56 -71.47
C MET A 2 37.16 -13.09 -71.09
N LYS A 3 37.16 -12.59 -69.85
CA LYS A 3 37.17 -13.03 -68.44
C LYS A 3 36.91 -11.72 -67.63
N TYR A 4 36.71 -11.83 -66.31
CA TYR A 4 36.99 -10.79 -65.28
C TYR A 4 35.99 -9.60 -65.20
N LEU A 5 35.72 -8.91 -64.08
CA LEU A 5 36.29 -8.83 -62.73
C LEU A 5 35.28 -8.03 -61.87
N TRP A 6 34.98 -8.52 -60.66
CA TRP A 6 34.97 -7.78 -59.40
C TRP A 6 34.42 -6.33 -59.38
N LYS A 7 33.27 -6.13 -58.71
CA LYS A 7 33.07 -4.98 -57.80
C LYS A 7 32.04 -5.32 -56.72
N VAL A 8 32.55 -5.37 -55.50
CA VAL A 8 31.86 -5.44 -54.22
C VAL A 8 31.02 -4.19 -54.02
N LEU A 9 29.78 -4.33 -53.53
CA LEU A 9 29.02 -3.32 -52.76
C LEU A 9 27.99 -4.08 -51.92
N LEU A 10 28.38 -4.53 -50.73
CA LEU A 10 28.10 -3.90 -49.43
C LEU A 10 26.62 -3.93 -49.01
N VAL A 11 26.32 -5.01 -48.29
CA VAL A 11 25.43 -5.17 -47.13
C VAL A 11 24.81 -3.87 -46.58
N SER A 12 23.49 -3.85 -46.47
CA SER A 12 22.80 -3.14 -45.38
C SER A 12 21.55 -3.90 -45.00
N TRP A 13 21.69 -4.72 -43.96
CA TRP A 13 20.60 -5.33 -43.23
C TRP A 13 20.22 -4.35 -42.12
N VAL A 14 19.17 -3.56 -42.33
CA VAL A 14 18.63 -2.68 -41.28
C VAL A 14 17.84 -3.57 -40.33
N MET A 15 18.49 -3.98 -39.25
CA MET A 15 17.83 -4.62 -38.11
C MET A 15 17.15 -3.50 -37.30
N SER A 16 15.84 -3.33 -37.49
CA SER A 16 15.03 -2.46 -36.65
C SER A 16 14.97 -3.05 -35.25
N ILE A 17 15.88 -2.63 -34.37
CA ILE A 17 15.76 -2.87 -32.93
C ILE A 17 14.70 -1.90 -32.43
N SER A 18 13.46 -2.39 -32.32
CA SER A 18 12.42 -1.71 -31.57
C SER A 18 12.84 -1.71 -30.09
N THR A 19 13.43 -0.61 -29.64
CA THR A 19 13.58 -0.36 -28.20
C THR A 19 12.18 -0.13 -27.63
N MET A 20 11.55 -1.20 -27.13
CA MET A 20 10.48 -1.05 -26.15
C MET A 20 11.07 -0.29 -24.97
N ALA A 21 10.66 0.97 -24.80
CA ALA A 21 10.94 1.70 -23.59
C ALA A 21 10.34 0.92 -22.42
N ARG A 22 11.19 0.22 -21.65
CA ARG A 22 10.80 -0.20 -20.30
C ARG A 22 10.50 1.09 -19.55
N ALA A 23 9.24 1.28 -19.16
CA ALA A 23 8.91 2.28 -18.16
C ALA A 23 9.89 2.08 -16.99
N ALA A 24 10.58 3.15 -16.60
CA ALA A 24 11.44 3.11 -15.43
C ALA A 24 10.55 2.83 -14.23
N GLU A 25 10.60 1.60 -13.73
CA GLU A 25 10.05 1.24 -12.44
C GLU A 25 10.82 2.10 -11.43
N SER A 26 10.13 3.09 -10.84
CA SER A 26 10.76 3.98 -9.85
C SER A 26 11.13 3.14 -8.64
N ASP A 27 12.41 2.83 -8.48
CA ASP A 27 12.88 2.05 -7.35
C ASP A 27 12.67 2.86 -6.07
N VAL A 28 11.79 2.40 -5.19
CA VAL A 28 11.47 3.09 -3.94
C VAL A 28 12.64 2.91 -2.97
N ASN A 29 13.23 4.02 -2.51
CA ASN A 29 14.27 3.95 -1.49
C ASN A 29 13.69 3.52 -0.15
N VAL A 30 13.82 2.23 0.17
CA VAL A 30 13.33 1.62 1.41
C VAL A 30 14.27 1.80 2.61
N THR A 31 15.42 2.47 2.45
CA THR A 31 16.39 2.68 3.56
C THR A 31 16.21 4.00 4.30
N ASP A 32 15.43 4.92 3.72
CA ASP A 32 15.02 6.18 4.36
C ASP A 32 13.49 6.16 4.57
N PRO A 33 13.00 6.21 5.82
CA PRO A 33 11.57 6.11 6.10
C PRO A 33 10.76 7.26 5.54
N TYR A 34 11.32 8.48 5.50
CA TYR A 34 10.61 9.66 5.02
C TYR A 34 10.48 9.61 3.50
N VAL A 35 11.60 9.34 2.82
CA VAL A 35 11.62 9.21 1.35
C VAL A 35 10.75 8.04 0.89
N MET A 36 10.80 6.91 1.59
CA MET A 36 9.96 5.74 1.29
C MET A 36 8.48 6.12 1.34
N VAL A 37 7.99 6.67 2.45
CA VAL A 37 6.56 6.97 2.62
C VAL A 37 6.10 8.00 1.59
N GLU A 38 6.90 9.05 1.35
CA GLU A 38 6.58 10.08 0.35
C GLU A 38 6.52 9.50 -1.07
N THR A 39 7.52 8.71 -1.46
CA THR A 39 7.59 8.10 -2.81
C THR A 39 6.42 7.14 -3.02
N VAL A 40 6.12 6.30 -2.03
CA VAL A 40 5.02 5.33 -2.09
C VAL A 40 3.68 6.04 -2.22
N ALA A 41 3.45 7.10 -1.45
CA ALA A 41 2.23 7.91 -1.57
C ALA A 41 2.11 8.53 -2.96
N ASN A 42 3.18 9.18 -3.44
CA ASN A 42 3.20 9.82 -4.75
C ASN A 42 2.95 8.83 -5.89
N ASN A 43 3.58 7.65 -5.86
CA ASN A 43 3.37 6.60 -6.85
C ASN A 43 1.92 6.09 -6.82
N THR A 44 1.35 5.90 -5.64
CA THR A 44 -0.03 5.45 -5.48
C THR A 44 -1.01 6.46 -6.09
N PHE A 45 -0.84 7.76 -5.80
CA PHE A 45 -1.68 8.81 -6.39
C PHE A 45 -1.46 8.96 -7.90
N ALA A 46 -0.21 8.87 -8.37
CA ALA A 46 0.09 8.91 -9.80
C ALA A 46 -0.62 7.77 -10.55
N ARG A 47 -0.56 6.55 -10.01
CA ARG A 47 -1.24 5.39 -10.58
C ARG A 47 -2.76 5.51 -10.52
N PHE A 48 -3.31 6.04 -9.43
CA PHE A 48 -4.74 6.37 -9.35
C PHE A 48 -5.18 7.30 -10.49
N HIS A 49 -4.43 8.37 -10.73
CA HIS A 49 -4.71 9.33 -11.82
C HIS A 49 -4.59 8.69 -13.20
N GLN A 50 -3.55 7.87 -13.41
CA GLN A 50 -3.34 7.15 -14.65
C GLN A 50 -4.50 6.17 -14.95
N ASP A 51 -5.00 5.49 -13.92
CA ASP A 51 -5.99 4.42 -14.05
C ASP A 51 -7.43 4.91 -13.82
N ILE A 52 -7.67 6.23 -13.74
CA ILE A 52 -8.97 6.81 -13.33
C ILE A 52 -10.16 6.33 -14.19
N ASP A 53 -9.98 6.16 -15.49
CA ASP A 53 -11.04 5.69 -16.38
C ASP A 53 -11.27 4.17 -16.27
N THR A 54 -10.28 3.42 -15.79
CA THR A 54 -10.45 2.01 -15.40
C THR A 54 -11.21 1.94 -14.08
N ILE A 55 -10.83 2.72 -13.07
CA ILE A 55 -11.49 2.78 -11.77
C ILE A 55 -12.98 3.13 -11.90
N LYS A 56 -13.34 4.08 -12.78
CA LYS A 56 -14.76 4.43 -13.04
C LYS A 56 -15.58 3.27 -13.60
N ARG A 57 -14.97 2.38 -14.37
CA ARG A 57 -15.63 1.20 -14.98
C ARG A 57 -15.62 0.00 -14.05
N ASP A 58 -14.57 -0.13 -13.26
CA ASP A 58 -14.32 -1.21 -12.31
C ASP A 58 -13.68 -0.64 -11.03
N PRO A 59 -14.48 -0.27 -10.02
CA PRO A 59 -13.97 0.27 -8.76
C PRO A 59 -13.06 -0.70 -8.01
N ASP A 60 -13.20 -2.02 -8.21
CA ASP A 60 -12.33 -3.01 -7.58
C ASP A 60 -10.88 -2.93 -8.11
N HIS A 61 -10.64 -2.23 -9.23
CA HIS A 61 -9.27 -1.92 -9.70
C HIS A 61 -8.46 -1.15 -8.66
N LEU A 62 -9.10 -0.42 -7.73
CA LEU A 62 -8.41 0.21 -6.60
C LEU A 62 -7.71 -0.81 -5.69
N LYS A 63 -8.25 -2.03 -5.56
CA LYS A 63 -7.58 -3.11 -4.82
C LYS A 63 -6.27 -3.53 -5.48
N VAL A 64 -6.19 -3.47 -6.82
CA VAL A 64 -4.96 -3.73 -7.59
C VAL A 64 -3.92 -2.66 -7.29
N ILE A 65 -4.31 -1.39 -7.35
CA ILE A 65 -3.42 -0.26 -7.05
C ILE A 65 -2.88 -0.39 -5.63
N VAL A 66 -3.75 -0.56 -4.63
CA VAL A 66 -3.33 -0.72 -3.23
C VAL A 66 -2.41 -1.93 -3.05
N SER A 67 -2.78 -3.08 -3.63
CA SER A 67 -1.98 -4.30 -3.51
C SER A 67 -0.58 -4.17 -4.10
N GLN A 68 -0.41 -3.37 -5.14
CA GLN A 68 0.87 -3.25 -5.86
C GLN A 68 1.70 -2.07 -5.37
N GLU A 69 1.08 -0.92 -5.11
CA GLU A 69 1.78 0.32 -4.74
C GLU A 69 2.01 0.44 -3.24
N LEU A 70 1.09 -0.02 -2.40
CA LEU A 70 1.17 0.17 -0.95
C LEU A 70 1.68 -1.08 -0.20
N MET A 71 1.06 -2.23 -0.46
CA MET A 71 1.28 -3.42 0.36
C MET A 71 2.73 -3.94 0.43
N PRO A 72 3.59 -3.79 -0.60
CA PRO A 72 5.01 -4.17 -0.49
C PRO A 72 5.75 -3.46 0.66
N TYR A 73 5.33 -2.23 0.99
CA TYR A 73 5.95 -1.34 1.97
C TYR A 73 5.28 -1.40 3.35
N ILE A 74 4.29 -2.29 3.52
CA ILE A 74 3.57 -2.50 4.78
C ILE A 74 4.02 -3.84 5.40
N ASP A 75 4.46 -3.80 6.66
CA ASP A 75 4.71 -4.98 7.48
C ASP A 75 3.38 -5.51 8.06
N TYR A 76 2.54 -6.05 7.17
CA TYR A 76 1.21 -6.54 7.53
C TYR A 76 1.27 -7.71 8.51
N LYS A 77 2.33 -8.53 8.50
CA LYS A 77 2.52 -9.61 9.47
C LYS A 77 2.72 -9.02 10.87
N TYR A 78 3.63 -8.07 11.03
CA TYR A 78 3.79 -7.37 12.32
C TYR A 78 2.51 -6.67 12.76
N ALA A 79 1.84 -5.96 11.85
CA ALA A 79 0.56 -5.31 12.12
C ALA A 79 -0.50 -6.31 12.60
N SER A 80 -0.67 -7.44 11.90
CA SER A 80 -1.63 -8.48 12.26
C SER A 80 -1.36 -9.06 13.64
N TYR A 81 -0.10 -9.30 14.00
CA TYR A 81 0.28 -9.81 15.32
C TYR A 81 0.03 -8.80 16.44
N LYS A 82 0.18 -7.50 16.15
CA LYS A 82 -0.20 -6.43 17.08
C LYS A 82 -1.71 -6.38 17.30
N VAL A 83 -2.50 -6.58 16.24
CA VAL A 83 -3.97 -6.67 16.31
C VAL A 83 -4.42 -7.91 17.09
N MET A 84 -3.79 -9.07 16.88
CA MET A 84 -4.08 -10.29 17.65
C MET A 84 -3.79 -10.14 19.15
N GLY A 85 -2.86 -9.26 19.52
CA GLY A 85 -2.53 -8.95 20.90
C GLY A 85 -2.18 -10.20 21.74
N THR A 86 -2.88 -10.40 22.85
CA THR A 86 -2.67 -11.54 23.76
C THR A 86 -3.04 -12.88 23.14
N TYR A 87 -3.98 -12.91 22.19
CA TYR A 87 -4.42 -14.13 21.51
C TYR A 87 -3.37 -14.70 20.56
N LEU A 88 -2.37 -13.89 20.16
CA LEU A 88 -1.24 -14.38 19.37
C LEU A 88 -0.57 -15.59 20.06
N ARG A 89 -0.35 -15.54 21.37
CA ARG A 89 0.30 -16.64 22.10
C ARG A 89 -0.57 -17.89 22.23
N GLN A 90 -1.88 -17.74 22.11
CA GLN A 90 -2.86 -18.81 22.26
C GLN A 90 -3.19 -19.48 20.92
N SER A 91 -2.92 -18.79 19.81
CA SER A 91 -3.15 -19.30 18.46
C SER A 91 -2.06 -20.27 17.98
N THR A 92 -2.46 -21.22 17.13
CA THR A 92 -1.54 -22.12 16.42
C THR A 92 -0.77 -21.38 15.31
N PRO A 93 0.37 -21.90 14.83
CA PRO A 93 1.07 -21.31 13.68
C PRO A 93 0.17 -21.14 12.44
N GLU A 94 -0.72 -22.09 12.20
CA GLU A 94 -1.63 -22.06 11.06
C GLU A 94 -2.71 -20.98 11.19
N GLN A 95 -3.28 -20.81 12.39
CA GLN A 95 -4.20 -19.71 12.69
C GLN A 95 -3.53 -18.34 12.51
N ARG A 96 -2.26 -18.21 12.91
CA ARG A 96 -1.50 -16.96 12.74
C ARG A 96 -1.33 -16.60 11.27
N GLU A 97 -0.92 -17.57 10.45
CA GLU A 97 -0.73 -17.32 9.02
C GLU A 97 -2.05 -17.00 8.32
N ARG A 98 -3.12 -17.77 8.61
CA ARG A 98 -4.46 -17.48 8.09
C ARG A 98 -4.94 -16.10 8.50
N PHE A 99 -4.79 -15.74 9.77
CA PHE A 99 -5.15 -14.40 10.27
C PHE A 99 -4.33 -13.31 9.57
N SER A 100 -3.01 -13.47 9.42
CA SER A 100 -2.15 -12.48 8.76
C SER A 100 -2.53 -12.26 7.30
N GLU A 101 -2.83 -13.32 6.54
CA GLU A 101 -3.26 -13.21 5.15
C GLU A 101 -4.68 -12.63 5.02
N ALA A 102 -5.62 -13.06 5.86
CA ALA A 102 -6.95 -12.47 5.91
C ALA A 102 -6.89 -10.97 6.25
N PHE A 103 -6.06 -10.61 7.24
CA PHE A 103 -5.84 -9.22 7.63
C PHE A 103 -5.19 -8.39 6.52
N LYS A 104 -4.22 -8.94 5.79
CA LYS A 104 -3.62 -8.29 4.61
C LYS A 104 -4.67 -7.94 3.56
N ASN A 105 -5.54 -8.88 3.22
CA ASN A 105 -6.60 -8.65 2.23
C ASN A 105 -7.66 -7.68 2.75
N TYR A 106 -8.00 -7.74 4.03
CA TYR A 106 -8.83 -6.74 4.70
C TYR A 106 -8.24 -5.33 4.57
N LEU A 107 -6.93 -5.15 4.78
CA LEU A 107 -6.26 -3.86 4.59
C LEU A 107 -6.36 -3.38 3.14
N ILE A 108 -6.18 -4.28 2.17
CA ILE A 108 -6.31 -3.94 0.74
C ILE A 108 -7.71 -3.38 0.45
N ALA A 109 -8.77 -4.09 0.87
CA ALA A 109 -10.15 -3.65 0.66
C ALA A 109 -10.45 -2.33 1.40
N THR A 110 -10.01 -2.21 2.66
CA THR A 110 -10.24 -1.02 3.48
C THR A 110 -9.59 0.22 2.88
N TYR A 111 -8.33 0.12 2.46
CA TYR A 111 -7.63 1.25 1.86
C TYR A 111 -8.15 1.57 0.46
N ALA A 112 -8.47 0.55 -0.35
CA ALA A 112 -9.10 0.76 -1.66
C ALA A 112 -10.43 1.51 -1.51
N GLN A 113 -11.23 1.18 -0.51
CA GLN A 113 -12.45 1.91 -0.20
C GLN A 113 -12.17 3.34 0.28
N ALA A 114 -11.14 3.57 1.10
CA ALA A 114 -10.78 4.93 1.51
C ALA A 114 -10.32 5.80 0.32
N PHE A 115 -9.67 5.20 -0.69
CA PHE A 115 -9.27 5.91 -1.91
C PHE A 115 -10.45 6.45 -2.73
N THR A 116 -11.67 5.94 -2.56
CA THR A 116 -12.84 6.49 -3.27
C THR A 116 -13.19 7.90 -2.81
N GLU A 117 -12.77 8.30 -1.61
CA GLU A 117 -12.98 9.64 -1.05
C GLU A 117 -11.92 10.65 -1.52
N TYR A 118 -10.93 10.21 -2.31
CA TYR A 118 -9.92 11.09 -2.87
C TYR A 118 -10.50 11.93 -4.01
N THR A 119 -10.40 13.25 -3.87
CA THR A 119 -10.95 14.26 -4.79
C THR A 119 -9.90 15.33 -5.15
N ASN A 120 -8.62 14.96 -5.21
CA ASN A 120 -7.46 15.85 -5.40
C ASN A 120 -7.07 16.66 -4.17
N GLN A 121 -7.25 16.13 -2.96
CA GLN A 121 -6.66 16.73 -1.76
C GLN A 121 -5.13 16.80 -1.90
N ALA A 122 -4.52 17.89 -1.44
CA ALA A 122 -3.06 18.01 -1.42
C ALA A 122 -2.48 17.25 -0.22
N VAL A 123 -1.28 16.71 -0.39
CA VAL A 123 -0.58 15.93 0.64
C VAL A 123 0.71 16.65 0.99
N GLU A 124 0.87 17.01 2.26
CA GLU A 124 2.06 17.71 2.76
C GLU A 124 2.81 16.83 3.74
N PHE A 125 4.11 16.62 3.49
CA PHE A 125 5.00 15.85 4.36
C PHE A 125 5.76 16.80 5.29
N ALA A 126 5.80 16.46 6.57
CA ALA A 126 6.62 17.20 7.52
C ALA A 126 8.12 16.94 7.24
N PRO A 127 9.01 17.91 7.55
CA PRO A 127 10.45 17.73 7.39
C PRO A 127 10.99 16.51 8.14
N ALA A 128 11.92 15.80 7.50
CA ALA A 128 12.59 14.66 8.09
C ALA A 128 13.35 15.05 9.36
N LYS A 129 13.32 14.16 10.36
CA LYS A 129 14.16 14.22 11.56
C LYS A 129 15.23 13.13 11.49
N SER A 130 16.33 13.30 12.23
CA SER A 130 17.37 12.26 12.33
C SER A 130 16.78 10.93 12.81
N PHE A 131 17.12 9.84 12.12
CA PHE A 131 16.60 8.50 12.38
C PHE A 131 17.67 7.41 12.45
N ALA A 132 18.97 7.76 12.41
CA ALA A 132 20.06 6.80 12.23
C ALA A 132 20.10 5.67 13.28
N GLN A 133 19.72 5.98 14.52
CA GLN A 133 19.68 5.03 15.66
C GLN A 133 18.26 4.55 15.99
N GLU A 134 17.27 5.00 15.24
CA GLU A 134 15.87 4.70 15.52
C GLU A 134 15.46 3.34 14.97
N LYS A 135 14.59 2.65 15.71
CA LYS A 135 13.94 1.41 15.27
C LYS A 135 12.53 1.64 14.76
N MET A 136 11.94 2.78 15.11
CA MET A 136 10.62 3.22 14.67
C MET A 136 10.66 4.72 14.44
N VAL A 137 9.96 5.19 13.41
CA VAL A 137 9.85 6.62 13.06
C VAL A 137 8.38 6.90 12.78
N ASP A 138 7.95 8.10 13.15
CA ASP A 138 6.62 8.62 12.78
C ASP A 138 6.82 9.63 11.64
N VAL A 139 6.36 9.28 10.44
CA VAL A 139 6.34 10.18 9.29
C VAL A 139 5.02 10.96 9.32
N ASN A 140 5.10 12.25 9.65
CA ASN A 140 3.92 13.11 9.78
C ASN A 140 3.50 13.65 8.41
N VAL A 141 2.20 13.54 8.12
CA VAL A 141 1.59 13.92 6.86
C VAL A 141 0.32 14.71 7.15
N GLN A 142 0.01 15.69 6.31
CA GLN A 142 -1.26 16.40 6.34
C GLN A 142 -1.98 16.25 5.01
N ILE A 143 -3.28 15.97 5.07
CA ILE A 143 -4.17 16.04 3.92
C ILE A 143 -4.88 17.38 3.95
N ILE A 144 -4.71 18.17 2.89
CA ILE A 144 -5.25 19.52 2.77
C ILE A 144 -6.44 19.50 1.80
N GLU A 145 -7.61 19.91 2.30
CA GLU A 145 -8.85 20.04 1.54
C GLU A 145 -9.37 21.47 1.66
N GLN A 146 -9.79 22.09 0.55
CA GLN A 146 -10.28 23.46 0.58
C GLN A 146 -11.55 23.58 1.44
N GLY A 147 -11.57 24.59 2.32
CA GLY A 147 -12.73 24.86 3.18
C GLY A 147 -12.87 23.93 4.39
N ARG A 148 -11.89 23.05 4.64
CA ARG A 148 -11.84 22.17 5.82
C ARG A 148 -10.49 22.30 6.55
N PRO A 149 -10.44 22.06 7.87
CA PRO A 149 -9.17 21.92 8.57
C PRO A 149 -8.32 20.77 8.00
N PRO A 150 -6.98 20.91 7.97
CA PRO A 150 -6.08 19.81 7.58
C PRO A 150 -6.28 18.56 8.41
N ILE A 151 -6.33 17.40 7.76
CA ILE A 151 -6.38 16.09 8.44
C ILE A 151 -4.94 15.66 8.74
N LYS A 152 -4.65 15.40 10.01
CA LYS A 152 -3.32 15.00 10.48
C LYS A 152 -3.19 13.49 10.47
N LEU A 153 -2.19 13.01 9.72
CA LEU A 153 -1.82 11.62 9.61
C LEU A 153 -0.39 11.40 10.12
N GLN A 154 -0.11 10.23 10.69
CA GLN A 154 1.23 9.79 11.03
C GLN A 154 1.39 8.33 10.61
N PHE A 155 2.30 8.07 9.66
CA PHE A 155 2.68 6.72 9.31
C PHE A 155 3.75 6.25 10.27
N ARG A 156 3.42 5.24 11.08
CA ARG A 156 4.42 4.60 11.93
C ARG A 156 5.15 3.56 11.10
N VAL A 157 6.45 3.77 10.94
CA VAL A 157 7.33 2.91 10.19
C VAL A 157 8.36 2.29 11.11
N ARG A 158 8.77 1.06 10.81
CA ARG A 158 9.77 0.31 11.59
C ARG A 158 10.92 -0.13 10.72
N ARG A 159 12.11 -0.14 11.31
CA ARG A 159 13.32 -0.69 10.70
C ARG A 159 13.34 -2.20 10.86
N LEU A 160 13.61 -2.90 9.77
CA LEU A 160 13.80 -4.34 9.70
C LEU A 160 15.28 -4.70 9.91
N LYS A 161 15.58 -6.00 9.94
CA LYS A 161 16.94 -6.50 10.21
C LYS A 161 17.92 -6.24 9.07
N ASP A 162 17.40 -6.07 7.85
CA ASP A 162 18.14 -5.74 6.64
C ASP A 162 18.22 -4.23 6.40
N ASP A 163 17.95 -3.42 7.44
CA ASP A 163 17.95 -1.96 7.41
C ASP A 163 16.90 -1.30 6.50
N THR A 164 15.99 -2.10 5.93
CA THR A 164 14.83 -1.56 5.22
C THR A 164 13.75 -1.11 6.20
N TRP A 165 12.92 -0.16 5.78
CA TRP A 165 11.79 0.35 6.55
C TRP A 165 10.48 -0.19 5.98
N LYS A 166 9.49 -0.38 6.85
CA LYS A 166 8.11 -0.68 6.47
C LYS A 166 7.12 0.01 7.40
N ALA A 167 6.02 0.51 6.84
CA ALA A 167 4.88 0.99 7.60
C ALA A 167 4.16 -0.17 8.30
N PHE A 168 3.60 0.08 9.48
CA PHE A 168 2.80 -0.94 10.18
C PHE A 168 1.55 -0.39 10.85
N ASP A 169 1.44 0.93 11.00
CA ASP A 169 0.29 1.59 11.60
C ASP A 169 0.11 2.98 10.97
N LEU A 170 -1.14 3.44 10.96
CA LEU A 170 -1.53 4.79 10.57
C LEU A 170 -2.23 5.41 11.77
N VAL A 171 -1.75 6.56 12.23
CA VAL A 171 -2.40 7.37 13.24
C VAL A 171 -3.12 8.50 12.53
N ALA A 172 -4.45 8.57 12.66
CA ALA A 172 -5.25 9.65 12.13
C ALA A 172 -5.82 10.45 13.30
N GLU A 173 -5.61 11.77 13.31
CA GLU A 173 -6.09 12.66 14.39
C GLU A 173 -5.73 12.16 15.80
N GLY A 174 -4.52 11.62 15.96
CA GLY A 174 -4.01 11.09 17.23
C GLY A 174 -4.51 9.68 17.59
N VAL A 175 -5.38 9.08 16.76
CA VAL A 175 -5.92 7.73 16.97
C VAL A 175 -5.21 6.72 16.08
N SER A 176 -4.54 5.74 16.70
CA SER A 176 -3.92 4.61 15.99
C SER A 176 -5.00 3.68 15.44
N LEU A 177 -5.03 3.51 14.12
CA LEU A 177 -5.96 2.59 13.46
C LEU A 177 -5.69 1.15 13.88
N LEU A 178 -4.42 0.77 14.02
CA LEU A 178 -4.04 -0.58 14.45
C LEU A 178 -4.49 -0.89 15.87
N SER A 179 -4.37 0.08 16.79
CA SER A 179 -4.79 -0.10 18.18
C SER A 179 -6.31 -0.20 18.30
N SER A 180 -7.04 0.66 17.58
CA SER A 180 -8.50 0.61 17.52
C SER A 180 -8.99 -0.73 16.97
N LYS A 181 -8.40 -1.20 15.85
CA LYS A 181 -8.75 -2.50 15.28
C LYS A 181 -8.36 -3.66 16.20
N GLY A 182 -7.23 -3.57 16.92
CA GLY A 182 -6.83 -4.55 17.93
C GLY A 182 -7.87 -4.71 19.04
N ALA A 183 -8.47 -3.61 19.51
CA ALA A 183 -9.53 -3.64 20.53
C ALA A 183 -10.81 -4.31 20.00
N GLU A 184 -11.22 -3.98 18.77
CA GLU A 184 -12.36 -4.59 18.09
C GLU A 184 -12.16 -6.09 17.89
N ILE A 185 -11.04 -6.50 17.30
CA ILE A 185 -10.70 -7.91 17.06
C ILE A 185 -10.57 -8.68 18.38
N SER A 186 -9.95 -8.09 19.41
CA SER A 186 -9.84 -8.73 20.72
C SER A 186 -11.20 -9.00 21.36
N ASN A 187 -12.18 -8.11 21.13
CA ASN A 187 -13.55 -8.32 21.56
C ASN A 187 -14.24 -9.42 20.76
N LEU A 188 -14.07 -9.46 19.43
CA LEU A 188 -14.64 -10.51 18.58
C LEU A 188 -14.06 -11.89 18.91
N ILE A 189 -12.74 -12.01 19.08
CA ILE A 189 -12.09 -13.28 19.44
C ILE A 189 -12.61 -13.76 20.81
N ARG A 190 -12.83 -12.85 21.76
CA ARG A 190 -13.39 -13.20 23.08
C ARG A 190 -14.79 -13.78 22.98
N GLN A 191 -15.61 -13.27 22.07
CA GLN A 191 -17.02 -13.66 21.91
C GLN A 191 -17.17 -14.93 21.07
N ASN A 192 -16.41 -15.02 19.96
CA ASN A 192 -16.68 -15.97 18.89
C ASN A 192 -15.53 -16.95 18.63
N GLY A 193 -14.37 -16.76 19.27
CA GLY A 193 -13.16 -17.52 19.02
C GLY A 193 -12.39 -17.02 17.79
N ILE A 194 -11.11 -17.39 17.70
CA ILE A 194 -10.19 -16.89 16.67
C ILE A 194 -10.57 -17.35 15.26
N ASP A 195 -11.01 -18.60 15.09
CA ASP A 195 -11.33 -19.14 13.76
C ASP A 195 -12.52 -18.41 13.13
N SER A 196 -13.55 -18.09 13.93
CA SER A 196 -14.70 -17.30 13.47
C SER A 196 -14.28 -15.90 13.02
N VAL A 197 -13.33 -15.26 13.72
CA VAL A 197 -12.83 -13.93 13.33
C VAL A 197 -11.99 -13.98 12.06
N ILE A 198 -11.21 -15.06 11.87
CA ILE A 198 -10.48 -15.29 10.61
C ILE A 198 -11.48 -15.40 9.46
N GLU A 199 -12.54 -16.19 9.61
CA GLU A 199 -13.59 -16.33 8.60
C GLU A 199 -14.30 -15.00 8.31
N GLU A 200 -14.56 -14.18 9.34
CA GLU A 200 -15.15 -12.85 9.16
C GLU A 200 -14.24 -11.92 8.34
N LEU A 201 -12.93 -11.92 8.61
CA LEU A 201 -11.95 -11.17 7.83
C LEU A 201 -11.84 -11.68 6.39
N GLU A 202 -11.86 -13.00 6.19
CA GLU A 202 -11.86 -13.63 4.87
C GLU A 202 -13.12 -13.24 4.07
N ASN A 203 -14.28 -13.16 4.71
CA ASN A 203 -15.53 -12.77 4.08
C ASN A 203 -15.60 -11.28 3.72
N HIS A 204 -14.95 -10.40 4.51
CA HIS A 204 -14.90 -8.96 4.22
C HIS A 204 -14.30 -8.64 2.85
N ILE A 205 -13.41 -9.50 2.35
CA ILE A 205 -12.76 -9.41 1.03
C ILE A 205 -13.80 -9.43 -0.11
N SER A 206 -14.91 -10.16 0.09
CA SER A 206 -15.97 -10.31 -0.92
C SER A 206 -16.82 -9.06 -1.11
N SER A 207 -16.62 -8.02 -0.28
CA SER A 207 -17.28 -6.73 -0.50
C SER A 207 -16.69 -6.02 -1.71
N HIS A 208 -17.55 -5.61 -2.64
CA HIS A 208 -17.18 -4.79 -3.78
C HIS A 208 -16.88 -3.35 -3.34
N ILE A 209 -15.87 -2.72 -3.96
CA ILE A 209 -15.62 -1.30 -3.73
C ILE A 209 -16.83 -0.50 -4.21
N SER A 210 -17.38 0.29 -3.29
CA SER A 210 -18.57 1.10 -3.53
C SER A 210 -18.15 2.55 -3.76
N LEU A 211 -18.55 3.14 -4.89
CA LEU A 211 -18.31 4.56 -5.19
C LEU A 211 -19.35 5.49 -4.54
N GLU A 212 -20.33 4.94 -3.83
CA GLU A 212 -21.29 5.76 -3.08
C GLU A 212 -20.57 6.47 -1.93
N SER A 213 -20.69 7.80 -1.88
CA SER A 213 -20.11 8.58 -0.79
C SER A 213 -20.73 8.11 0.53
N GLN A 214 -19.90 7.84 1.54
CA GLN A 214 -20.37 7.82 2.93
C GLN A 214 -20.66 9.26 3.43
N GLY A 215 -21.28 10.07 2.57
CA GLY A 215 -21.65 11.45 2.78
C GLY A 215 -23.16 11.60 2.89
N THR A 216 -23.82 10.83 3.76
CA THR A 216 -25.08 11.27 4.39
C THR A 216 -25.27 10.53 5.73
N LYS A 217 -24.58 10.98 6.78
CA LYS A 217 -25.19 10.98 8.12
C LYS A 217 -25.23 12.42 8.62
N ARG A 218 -26.45 12.81 8.97
CA ARG A 218 -26.94 14.14 9.32
C ARG A 218 -26.12 14.84 10.39
#